data_AF-A0A3N5ITN8-F1
#
_entry.id   AF-A0A3N5ITN8-F1
#
_cell.length_a   1.000
_cell.length_b   1.000
_cell.length_c   1.000
_cell.angle_alpha   90.00
_cell.angle_beta   90.00
_cell.angle_gamma   90.00
#
_symmetry.space_group_name_H-M   'P 1'
#
loop_
_entity.id
_entity.type
_entity.pdbx_description
1 polymer ?
#
loop_
_entity_poly.entity_id
_entity_poly.type
_entity_poly.pdbx_seq_one_letter_code
_entity_poly.pdbx_strand_id
1 'polypeptide(L)'
;MNFNAKMVYTIDRDESHFYDQVKMPQFDYSLVAVGDSQGNFVFFDPGDKYLPIKRIAWYNEGTKGLIVGDMNRQFISLNCSKSNQNQVMRFQDFQLDDDLTLIGRITEKSNGQAAYVIRQNLSSSSEQERLDFLKKYLLDLYPETQIDSISINGLQDPEENLVIEAHRKIPTSVIQMGNHILLKPMAFIAEQENPFSAAERKFPIIFDYAKELTEIVRITLPPEWQVEALPEPITFSNNVGLCQITFESFEQSNLLNVQYRFILNSPFWKAESYADVRNLFEYRQTIEDQIVSLKIKEDKEDTAQ
;
A
#
# COMPACT_ATOMS: atom_id res chain seq x y z
N MET A 1 -39.05 4.25 -1.97
CA MET A 1 -38.26 4.55 -3.18
C MET A 1 -38.34 3.33 -4.09
N ASN A 2 -38.65 3.50 -5.38
CA ASN A 2 -38.75 2.39 -6.33
C ASN A 2 -37.41 2.27 -7.07
N PHE A 3 -36.46 1.56 -6.48
CA PHE A 3 -35.15 1.32 -7.11
C PHE A 3 -35.25 0.14 -8.08
N ASN A 4 -34.69 0.28 -9.28
CA ASN A 4 -34.53 -0.82 -10.23
C ASN A 4 -33.32 -1.67 -9.81
N ALA A 5 -33.51 -2.47 -8.77
CA ALA A 5 -32.51 -3.38 -8.23
C ALA A 5 -32.59 -4.75 -8.91
N LYS A 6 -31.44 -5.30 -9.30
CA LYS A 6 -31.33 -6.61 -9.96
C LYS A 6 -30.22 -7.42 -9.30
N MET A 7 -30.38 -8.73 -9.28
CA MET A 7 -29.28 -9.62 -8.90
C MET A 7 -28.25 -9.70 -10.03
N VAL A 8 -26.99 -9.74 -9.64
CA VAL A 8 -25.86 -9.97 -10.54
C VAL A 8 -25.11 -11.20 -10.05
N TYR A 9 -25.00 -12.22 -10.89
CA TYR A 9 -24.16 -13.37 -10.60
C TYR A 9 -22.79 -13.14 -11.19
N THR A 10 -21.75 -13.35 -10.39
CA THR A 10 -20.36 -13.10 -10.78
C THR A 10 -19.45 -14.18 -10.23
N ILE A 11 -18.15 -14.00 -10.42
CA ILE A 11 -17.14 -14.96 -10.02
C ILE A 11 -16.18 -14.32 -9.02
N ASP A 12 -15.67 -15.11 -8.10
CA ASP A 12 -14.47 -14.80 -7.34
C ASP A 12 -13.23 -15.08 -8.20
N ARG A 13 -12.49 -14.03 -8.57
CA ARG A 13 -11.29 -14.17 -9.42
C ARG A 13 -10.04 -14.62 -8.69
N ASP A 14 -10.09 -14.70 -7.36
CA ASP A 14 -9.03 -15.29 -6.56
C ASP A 14 -9.10 -16.83 -6.64
N GLU A 15 -10.32 -17.37 -6.75
CA GLU A 15 -10.54 -18.82 -6.83
C GLU A 15 -10.76 -19.35 -8.26
N SER A 16 -11.37 -18.56 -9.14
CA SER A 16 -11.85 -19.05 -10.44
C SER A 16 -11.72 -18.02 -11.58
N HIS A 17 -11.86 -18.49 -12.83
CA HIS A 17 -11.89 -17.61 -14.02
C HIS A 17 -13.11 -17.90 -14.89
N PHE A 18 -13.73 -16.85 -15.41
CA PHE A 18 -14.86 -16.98 -16.32
C PHE A 18 -14.38 -17.25 -17.75
N TYR A 19 -14.84 -18.35 -18.36
CA TYR A 19 -14.52 -18.72 -19.73
C TYR A 19 -15.78 -18.61 -20.61
N ASP A 20 -15.76 -17.70 -21.58
CA ASP A 20 -16.88 -17.47 -22.52
C ASP A 20 -17.27 -18.71 -23.34
N GLN A 21 -16.32 -19.64 -23.53
CA GLN A 21 -16.54 -20.84 -24.32
C GLN A 21 -17.23 -21.96 -23.54
N VAL A 22 -17.27 -21.87 -22.21
CA VAL A 22 -17.85 -22.88 -21.33
C VAL A 22 -19.34 -22.59 -21.15
N LYS A 23 -20.20 -23.54 -21.56
CA LYS A 23 -21.67 -23.40 -21.56
C LYS A 23 -22.35 -23.88 -20.27
N MET A 24 -21.59 -24.11 -19.19
CA MET A 24 -22.09 -24.47 -17.87
C MET A 24 -22.09 -23.24 -16.94
N PRO A 25 -22.91 -23.23 -15.86
CA PRO A 25 -22.83 -22.18 -14.85
C PRO A 25 -21.42 -22.09 -14.24
N GLN A 26 -20.88 -20.87 -14.17
CA GLN A 26 -19.52 -20.56 -13.68
C GLN A 26 -19.52 -19.50 -12.57
N PHE A 27 -20.70 -19.12 -12.05
CA PHE A 27 -20.85 -18.08 -11.05
C PHE A 27 -20.95 -18.68 -9.65
N ASP A 28 -20.13 -18.19 -8.74
CA ASP A 28 -20.03 -18.61 -7.33
C ASP A 28 -20.36 -17.46 -6.36
N TYR A 29 -20.55 -16.24 -6.87
CA TYR A 29 -20.85 -15.06 -6.07
C TYR A 29 -22.06 -14.27 -6.60
N SER A 30 -22.74 -13.54 -5.71
CA SER A 30 -23.90 -12.72 -6.07
C SER A 30 -23.83 -11.32 -5.48
N LEU A 31 -24.15 -10.32 -6.29
CA LEU A 31 -24.17 -8.90 -5.97
C LEU A 31 -25.54 -8.30 -6.29
N VAL A 32 -25.75 -7.04 -5.89
CA VAL A 32 -26.91 -6.25 -6.28
C VAL A 32 -26.47 -5.12 -7.20
N ALA A 33 -27.12 -5.00 -8.36
CA ALA A 33 -26.98 -3.85 -9.24
C ALA A 33 -28.21 -2.95 -9.14
N VAL A 34 -27.98 -1.65 -8.95
CA VAL A 34 -29.03 -0.63 -9.02
C VAL A 34 -28.78 0.22 -10.26
N GLY A 35 -29.75 0.20 -11.19
CA GLY A 35 -29.67 0.96 -12.44
C GLY A 35 -30.10 2.41 -12.26
N ASP A 36 -29.40 3.33 -12.93
CA ASP A 36 -29.87 4.71 -13.14
C ASP A 36 -30.82 4.79 -14.36
N SER A 37 -31.35 5.99 -14.63
CA SER A 37 -32.24 6.22 -15.78
C SER A 37 -31.53 6.15 -17.15
N GLN A 38 -30.20 6.13 -17.17
CA GLN A 38 -29.37 6.05 -18.38
C GLN A 38 -28.92 4.60 -18.68
N GLY A 39 -29.25 3.65 -17.79
CA GLY A 39 -28.87 2.25 -17.93
C GLY A 39 -27.47 1.92 -17.37
N ASN A 40 -26.84 2.83 -16.64
CA ASN A 40 -25.63 2.53 -15.89
C ASN A 40 -25.98 1.82 -14.59
N PHE A 41 -25.14 0.90 -14.15
CA PHE A 41 -25.32 0.19 -12.90
C PHE A 41 -24.30 0.62 -11.85
N VAL A 42 -24.78 0.79 -10.62
CA VAL A 42 -23.95 0.82 -9.42
C VAL A 42 -24.09 -0.54 -8.73
N PHE A 43 -22.97 -1.15 -8.38
CA PHE A 43 -22.94 -2.46 -7.74
C PHE A 43 -22.78 -2.33 -6.23
N PHE A 44 -23.43 -3.23 -5.51
CA PHE A 44 -23.45 -3.31 -4.06
C PHE A 44 -23.29 -4.75 -3.63
N ASP A 45 -22.60 -4.92 -2.50
CA ASP A 45 -22.47 -6.20 -1.81
C ASP A 45 -23.05 -6.09 -0.40
N PRO A 46 -24.38 -6.29 -0.22
CA PRO A 46 -25.00 -6.19 1.10
C PRO A 46 -24.61 -7.34 2.03
N GLY A 47 -23.95 -8.39 1.54
CA GLY A 47 -23.45 -9.50 2.34
C GLY A 47 -22.16 -9.16 3.07
N ASP A 48 -21.44 -8.14 2.61
CA ASP A 48 -20.15 -7.75 3.15
C ASP A 48 -20.22 -6.42 3.93
N LYS A 49 -20.17 -6.54 5.25
CA LYS A 49 -20.23 -5.39 6.17
C LYS A 49 -18.95 -4.54 6.22
N TYR A 50 -17.86 -4.97 5.57
CA TYR A 50 -16.58 -4.29 5.61
C TYR A 50 -16.25 -3.51 4.34
N LEU A 51 -17.12 -3.57 3.33
CA LEU A 51 -17.04 -2.76 2.13
C LEU A 51 -17.78 -1.43 2.30
N PRO A 52 -17.19 -0.31 1.85
CA PRO A 52 -17.93 0.94 1.72
C PRO A 52 -19.12 0.76 0.77
N ILE A 53 -20.14 1.58 0.93
CA ILE A 53 -21.32 1.57 0.06
C ILE A 53 -20.91 1.81 -1.40
N LYS A 54 -21.61 1.15 -2.33
CA LYS A 54 -21.34 1.23 -3.78
C LYS A 54 -19.96 0.65 -4.16
N ARG A 55 -19.42 -0.24 -3.34
CA ARG A 55 -18.22 -1.05 -3.63
C ARG A 55 -18.59 -2.53 -3.67
N ILE A 56 -17.67 -3.28 -4.27
CA ILE A 56 -17.66 -4.74 -4.34
C ILE A 56 -16.26 -5.19 -3.93
N ALA A 57 -16.11 -6.42 -3.49
CA ALA A 57 -14.81 -6.93 -3.08
C ALA A 57 -13.84 -6.96 -4.27
N TRP A 58 -12.56 -6.73 -4.01
CA TRP A 58 -11.52 -6.67 -5.04
C TRP A 58 -11.51 -7.91 -5.95
N TYR A 59 -11.83 -9.08 -5.39
CA TYR A 59 -11.88 -10.35 -6.12
C TYR A 59 -13.09 -10.47 -7.07
N ASN A 60 -14.10 -9.61 -6.95
CA ASN A 60 -15.16 -9.49 -7.96
C ASN A 60 -14.88 -8.35 -8.97
N GLU A 61 -13.99 -7.42 -8.67
CA GLU A 61 -13.66 -6.32 -9.58
C GLU A 61 -13.04 -6.82 -10.90
N GLY A 62 -13.45 -6.21 -12.02
CA GLY A 62 -12.94 -6.55 -13.36
C GLY A 62 -13.48 -7.86 -13.94
N THR A 63 -14.28 -8.61 -13.19
CA THR A 63 -14.85 -9.88 -13.63
C THR A 63 -16.08 -9.69 -14.52
N LYS A 64 -16.52 -10.77 -15.15
CA LYS A 64 -17.78 -10.81 -15.90
C LYS A 64 -18.94 -11.10 -14.94
N GLY A 65 -19.97 -10.29 -15.00
CA GLY A 65 -21.23 -10.46 -14.28
C GLY A 65 -22.39 -10.77 -15.22
N LEU A 66 -23.38 -11.50 -14.72
CA LEU A 66 -24.66 -11.76 -15.38
C LEU A 66 -25.77 -11.10 -14.57
N ILE A 67 -26.32 -10.02 -15.12
CA ILE A 67 -27.53 -9.38 -14.60
C ILE A 67 -28.73 -10.23 -15.02
N VAL A 68 -29.52 -10.66 -14.03
CA VAL A 68 -30.76 -11.41 -14.25
C VAL A 68 -31.93 -10.51 -13.90
N GLY A 69 -32.76 -10.18 -14.89
CA GLY A 69 -34.05 -9.55 -14.72
C GLY A 69 -35.20 -10.50 -15.03
N ASP A 70 -36.44 -10.03 -14.90
CA ASP A 70 -37.64 -10.86 -15.01
C ASP A 70 -37.75 -11.65 -16.32
N MET A 71 -37.29 -11.06 -17.44
CA MET A 71 -37.37 -11.66 -18.77
C MET A 71 -36.08 -11.50 -19.59
N ASN A 72 -35.02 -10.90 -19.03
CA ASN A 72 -33.78 -10.62 -19.75
C ASN A 72 -32.53 -11.00 -18.97
N ARG A 73 -31.48 -11.33 -19.73
CA ARG A 73 -30.15 -11.65 -19.23
C ARG A 73 -29.16 -10.75 -19.94
N GLN A 74 -28.31 -10.08 -19.18
CA GLN A 74 -27.30 -9.19 -19.72
C GLN A 74 -25.97 -9.49 -19.07
N PHE A 75 -24.96 -9.78 -19.89
CA PHE A 75 -23.58 -9.82 -19.41
C PHE A 75 -23.04 -8.41 -19.29
N ILE A 76 -22.27 -8.17 -18.24
CA ILE A 76 -21.59 -6.91 -17.96
C ILE A 76 -20.18 -7.19 -17.45
N SER A 77 -19.25 -6.25 -17.64
CA SER A 77 -17.97 -6.27 -16.95
C SER A 77 -18.08 -5.41 -15.69
N LEU A 78 -17.69 -5.96 -14.54
CA LEU A 78 -17.65 -5.21 -13.29
C LEU A 78 -16.48 -4.23 -13.33
N ASN A 79 -16.71 -3.01 -12.86
CA ASN A 79 -15.68 -1.98 -12.86
C ASN A 79 -14.62 -2.30 -11.81
N CYS A 80 -13.36 -1.94 -12.11
CA CYS A 80 -12.31 -1.89 -11.10
C CYS A 80 -12.35 -0.53 -10.39
N SER A 81 -12.03 -0.55 -9.10
CA SER A 81 -11.72 0.66 -8.36
C SER A 81 -10.44 1.30 -8.89
N LYS A 82 -10.37 2.63 -8.85
CA LYS A 82 -9.17 3.39 -9.22
C LYS A 82 -8.18 3.39 -8.05
N SER A 83 -6.90 3.58 -8.35
CA SER A 83 -5.82 3.64 -7.36
C SER A 83 -6.12 4.61 -6.20
N ASN A 84 -6.62 5.81 -6.52
CA ASN A 84 -6.97 6.85 -5.55
C ASN A 84 -8.18 6.53 -4.65
N GLN A 85 -8.83 5.38 -4.88
CA GLN A 85 -9.91 4.86 -4.03
C GLN A 85 -9.41 3.79 -3.06
N ASN A 86 -8.14 3.36 -3.19
CA ASN A 86 -7.50 2.32 -2.38
C ASN A 86 -6.12 2.82 -1.92
N GLN A 87 -6.13 3.69 -0.93
CA GLN A 87 -4.97 4.41 -0.46
C GLN A 87 -4.45 3.82 0.85
N VAL A 88 -3.12 3.81 0.98
CA VAL A 88 -2.39 3.57 2.23
C VAL A 88 -1.45 4.75 2.41
N MET A 89 -1.60 5.48 3.51
CA MET A 89 -0.71 6.56 3.90
C MET A 89 -0.05 6.23 5.23
N ARG A 90 1.29 6.18 5.25
CA ARG A 90 2.09 5.93 6.46
C ARG A 90 2.86 7.19 6.81
N PHE A 91 2.64 7.68 8.02
CA PHE A 91 3.40 8.78 8.60
C PHE A 91 4.27 8.22 9.70
N GLN A 92 5.56 8.49 9.63
CA GLN A 92 6.54 7.98 10.58
C GLN A 92 7.35 9.13 11.13
N ASP A 93 7.34 9.26 12.45
CA ASP A 93 8.08 10.28 13.19
C ASP A 93 9.10 9.58 14.08
N PHE A 94 10.38 9.68 13.72
CA PHE A 94 11.50 9.12 14.45
C PHE A 94 12.39 10.22 15.05
N GLN A 95 13.00 9.87 16.17
CA GLN A 95 14.21 10.51 16.68
C GLN A 95 15.34 9.49 16.56
N LEU A 96 16.48 9.92 16.02
CA LEU A 96 17.72 9.14 16.11
C LEU A 96 18.31 9.40 17.50
N ASP A 97 18.45 8.35 18.30
CA ASP A 97 18.96 8.42 19.67
C ASP A 97 20.50 8.34 19.72
N ASP A 98 21.11 8.55 20.89
CA ASP A 98 22.56 8.58 21.08
C ASP A 98 23.25 7.23 20.73
N ASP A 99 22.52 6.13 20.89
CA ASP A 99 22.98 4.78 20.51
C ASP A 99 22.72 4.42 19.03
N LEU A 100 22.26 5.42 18.27
CA LEU A 100 21.91 5.33 16.85
C LEU A 100 20.67 4.49 16.55
N THR A 101 19.84 4.22 17.55
CA THR A 101 18.51 3.63 17.38
C THR A 101 17.52 4.68 16.88
N LEU A 102 16.72 4.34 15.87
CA LEU A 102 15.54 5.15 15.52
C LEU A 102 14.38 4.78 16.44
N ILE A 103 13.90 5.73 17.23
CA ILE A 103 12.79 5.55 18.17
C ILE A 103 11.65 6.45 17.75
N GLY A 104 10.44 5.90 17.60
CA GLY A 104 9.36 6.71 17.04
C GLY A 104 8.00 6.05 16.97
N ARG A 105 7.14 6.71 16.20
CA ARG A 105 5.75 6.33 15.96
C ARG A 105 5.52 6.15 14.47
N ILE A 106 4.77 5.12 14.12
CA ILE A 106 4.12 4.98 12.82
C ILE A 106 2.60 5.15 12.97
N THR A 107 2.00 5.88 12.04
CA THR A 107 0.55 5.95 11.85
C THR A 107 0.24 5.61 10.40
N GLU A 108 -0.42 4.48 10.19
CA GLU A 108 -0.96 4.07 8.90
C GLU A 108 -2.45 4.42 8.84
N LYS A 109 -2.86 5.07 7.75
CA LYS A 109 -4.27 5.31 7.40
C LYS A 109 -4.55 4.63 6.07
N SER A 110 -5.58 3.79 6.03
CA SER A 110 -5.99 3.11 4.80
C SER A 110 -7.49 3.19 4.53
N ASN A 111 -7.87 3.10 3.25
CA ASN A 111 -9.25 3.08 2.78
C ASN A 111 -9.46 2.09 1.63
N GLY A 112 -10.71 1.97 1.18
CA GLY A 112 -11.09 1.11 0.06
C GLY A 112 -10.70 -0.35 0.27
N GLN A 113 -10.18 -0.98 -0.78
CA GLN A 113 -9.78 -2.39 -0.75
C GLN A 113 -8.64 -2.65 0.26
N ALA A 114 -7.77 -1.67 0.53
CA ALA A 114 -6.67 -1.83 1.49
C ALA A 114 -7.17 -1.96 2.93
N ALA A 115 -8.11 -1.10 3.33
CA ALA A 115 -8.75 -1.21 4.65
C ALA A 115 -9.66 -2.44 4.74
N TYR A 116 -10.36 -2.77 3.65
CA TYR A 116 -11.23 -3.93 3.54
C TYR A 116 -10.52 -5.24 3.86
N VAL A 117 -9.35 -5.50 3.25
CA VAL A 117 -8.56 -6.73 3.49
C VAL A 117 -8.19 -6.87 4.96
N ILE A 118 -7.78 -5.80 5.62
CA ILE A 118 -7.42 -5.84 7.06
C ILE A 118 -8.67 -6.11 7.91
N ARG A 119 -9.80 -5.46 7.61
CA ARG A 119 -11.08 -5.69 8.31
C ARG A 119 -11.57 -7.13 8.18
N GLN A 120 -11.45 -7.72 6.99
CA GLN A 120 -11.80 -9.12 6.74
C GLN A 120 -10.95 -10.09 7.55
N ASN A 121 -9.62 -9.91 7.55
CA ASN A 121 -8.69 -10.73 8.34
C ASN A 121 -8.93 -10.63 9.84
N LEU A 122 -9.37 -9.46 10.32
CA LEU A 122 -9.71 -9.22 11.72
C LEU A 122 -11.17 -9.52 12.04
N SER A 123 -11.95 -10.03 11.08
CA SER A 123 -13.34 -10.35 11.31
C SER A 123 -13.46 -11.43 12.39
N SER A 124 -14.32 -11.17 13.38
CA SER A 124 -14.53 -12.10 14.51
C SER A 124 -13.28 -12.40 15.35
N SER A 125 -12.20 -11.63 15.20
CA SER A 125 -10.99 -11.76 16.03
C SER A 125 -11.21 -11.26 17.45
N SER A 126 -10.64 -12.00 18.42
CA SER A 126 -10.42 -11.51 19.78
C SER A 126 -9.42 -10.36 19.79
N GLU A 127 -9.32 -9.65 20.92
CA GLU A 127 -8.35 -8.57 21.08
C GLU A 127 -6.90 -9.06 20.94
N GLN A 128 -6.59 -10.25 21.49
CA GLN A 128 -5.25 -10.82 21.40
C GLN A 128 -4.89 -11.21 19.97
N GLU A 129 -5.77 -11.93 19.25
CA GLU A 129 -5.55 -12.29 17.84
C GLU A 129 -5.36 -11.06 16.97
N ARG A 130 -6.08 -9.98 17.26
CA ARG A 130 -5.93 -8.69 16.58
C ARG A 130 -4.55 -8.09 16.82
N LEU A 131 -4.08 -8.06 18.07
CA LEU A 131 -2.74 -7.55 18.38
C LEU A 131 -1.66 -8.39 17.69
N ASP A 132 -1.82 -9.71 17.65
CA ASP A 132 -0.86 -10.62 17.02
C ASP A 132 -0.83 -10.43 15.49
N PHE A 133 -2.00 -10.30 14.86
CA PHE A 133 -2.11 -9.97 13.44
C PHE A 133 -1.42 -8.64 13.12
N LEU A 134 -1.69 -7.59 13.90
CA LEU A 134 -1.12 -6.26 13.63
C LEU A 134 0.40 -6.22 13.83
N LYS A 135 0.92 -6.92 14.85
CA LYS A 135 2.36 -7.07 15.04
C LYS A 135 2.99 -7.78 13.86
N LYS A 136 2.40 -8.89 13.42
CA LYS A 136 2.87 -9.61 12.24
C LYS A 136 2.84 -8.73 10.99
N TYR A 137 1.73 -8.03 10.75
CA TYR A 137 1.58 -7.10 9.64
C TYR A 137 2.69 -6.04 9.59
N LEU A 138 3.01 -5.40 10.73
CA LEU A 138 4.10 -4.43 10.77
C LEU A 138 5.49 -5.07 10.65
N LEU A 139 5.72 -6.26 11.21
CA LEU A 139 6.99 -6.97 11.08
C LEU A 139 7.23 -7.46 9.64
N ASP A 140 6.18 -7.87 8.92
CA ASP A 140 6.29 -8.25 7.51
C ASP A 140 6.66 -7.04 6.63
N LEU A 141 6.27 -5.81 7.03
CA LEU A 141 6.63 -4.56 6.34
C LEU A 141 8.00 -4.00 6.76
N TYR A 142 8.35 -4.17 8.03
CA TYR A 142 9.56 -3.62 8.65
C TYR A 142 10.23 -4.70 9.54
N PRO A 143 10.94 -5.68 8.93
CA PRO A 143 11.44 -6.86 9.65
C PRO A 143 12.40 -6.57 10.80
N GLU A 144 13.14 -5.45 10.71
CA GLU A 144 14.15 -5.07 11.71
C GLU A 144 13.59 -4.26 12.89
N THR A 145 12.26 -4.04 12.94
CA THR A 145 11.66 -3.19 13.98
C THR A 145 11.25 -3.97 15.23
N GLN A 146 11.39 -3.34 16.38
CA GLN A 146 10.79 -3.78 17.64
C GLN A 146 9.53 -2.96 17.90
N ILE A 147 8.41 -3.62 18.24
CA ILE A 147 7.11 -2.97 18.45
C ILE A 147 6.82 -2.89 19.95
N ASP A 148 6.79 -1.68 20.50
CA ASP A 148 6.52 -1.43 21.92
C ASP A 148 5.00 -1.46 22.21
N SER A 149 4.22 -0.84 21.34
CA SER A 149 2.75 -0.80 21.44
C SER A 149 2.13 -0.71 20.05
N ILE A 150 0.91 -1.23 19.92
CA ILE A 150 0.15 -1.18 18.67
C ILE A 150 -1.34 -1.09 18.97
N SER A 151 -2.06 -0.32 18.15
CA SER A 151 -3.50 -0.17 18.24
C SER A 151 -4.12 -0.02 16.86
N ILE A 152 -5.42 -0.22 16.77
CA ILE A 152 -6.20 -0.05 15.56
C ILE A 152 -7.55 0.59 15.85
N ASN A 153 -7.95 1.53 15.00
CA ASN A 153 -9.23 2.24 15.04
C ASN A 153 -9.92 2.15 13.68
N GLY A 154 -11.25 2.36 13.65
CA GLY A 154 -12.03 2.35 12.40
C GLY A 154 -12.39 0.97 11.86
N LEU A 155 -12.34 -0.08 12.70
CA LEU A 155 -12.67 -1.45 12.28
C LEU A 155 -14.14 -1.68 11.92
N GLN A 156 -15.06 -0.95 12.56
CA GLN A 156 -16.51 -1.22 12.47
C GLN A 156 -17.22 -0.43 11.37
N ASP A 157 -16.65 0.71 10.96
CA ASP A 157 -17.24 1.57 9.94
C ASP A 157 -16.42 1.49 8.66
N PRO A 158 -16.96 0.90 7.58
CA PRO A 158 -16.23 0.79 6.33
C PRO A 158 -16.08 2.12 5.57
N GLU A 159 -16.89 3.14 5.88
CA GLU A 159 -16.81 4.47 5.25
C GLU A 159 -15.64 5.30 5.81
N GLU A 160 -15.24 5.01 7.06
CA GLU A 160 -14.12 5.67 7.71
C GLU A 160 -12.77 5.05 7.32
N ASN A 161 -11.69 5.82 7.49
CA ASN A 161 -10.35 5.26 7.34
C ASN A 161 -10.07 4.25 8.46
N LEU A 162 -9.39 3.16 8.11
CA LEU A 162 -8.77 2.29 9.09
C LEU A 162 -7.45 2.93 9.54
N VAL A 163 -7.20 3.01 10.84
CA VAL A 163 -6.01 3.67 11.39
C VAL A 163 -5.26 2.69 12.28
N ILE A 164 -4.01 2.38 11.92
CA ILE A 164 -3.09 1.59 12.73
C ILE A 164 -2.03 2.53 13.29
N GLU A 165 -1.82 2.49 14.60
CA GLU A 165 -0.79 3.28 15.28
C GLU A 165 0.12 2.36 16.07
N ALA A 166 1.43 2.55 15.96
CA ALA A 166 2.40 1.80 16.74
C ALA A 166 3.58 2.67 17.18
N HIS A 167 4.09 2.39 18.37
CA HIS A 167 5.41 2.83 18.80
C HIS A 167 6.43 1.74 18.49
N ARG A 168 7.54 2.12 17.89
CA ARG A 168 8.55 1.16 17.45
C ARG A 168 9.97 1.71 17.54
N LYS A 169 10.91 0.79 17.62
CA LYS A 169 12.35 1.03 17.61
C LYS A 169 13.01 0.29 16.46
N ILE A 170 14.06 0.87 15.89
CA ILE A 170 14.83 0.26 14.79
C ILE A 170 16.31 0.29 15.19
N PRO A 171 16.85 -0.80 15.77
CA PRO A 171 18.22 -0.81 16.30
C PRO A 171 19.31 -0.88 15.23
N THR A 172 19.02 -1.48 14.06
CA THR A 172 20.05 -1.92 13.08
C THR A 172 20.16 -1.05 11.83
N SER A 173 19.48 0.09 11.79
CA SER A 173 19.39 0.91 10.58
C SER A 173 20.59 1.82 10.29
N VAL A 174 21.59 1.83 11.18
CA VAL A 174 22.73 2.76 11.16
C VAL A 174 24.04 1.99 11.13
N ILE A 175 24.83 2.21 10.08
CA ILE A 175 26.23 1.78 10.04
C ILE A 175 27.08 3.01 10.40
N GLN A 176 27.66 3.00 11.60
CA GLN A 176 28.63 4.02 12.00
C GLN A 176 30.03 3.67 11.48
N MET A 177 30.66 4.60 10.78
CA MET A 177 32.03 4.50 10.28
C MET A 177 32.81 5.72 10.75
N GLY A 178 33.34 5.67 11.98
CA GLY A 178 34.01 6.81 12.61
C GLY A 178 33.05 7.97 12.84
N ASN A 179 33.28 9.08 12.12
CA ASN A 179 32.48 10.31 12.23
C ASN A 179 31.31 10.36 11.21
N HIS A 180 31.03 9.26 10.52
CA HIS A 180 29.96 9.14 9.54
C HIS A 180 28.93 8.09 9.94
N ILE A 181 27.68 8.33 9.59
CA ILE A 181 26.56 7.39 9.73
C ILE A 181 25.92 7.18 8.36
N LEU A 182 25.70 5.92 8.00
CA LEU A 182 24.94 5.56 6.82
C LEU A 182 23.54 5.08 7.23
N LEU A 183 22.52 5.82 6.79
CA LEU A 183 21.11 5.48 6.96
C LEU A 183 20.56 4.88 5.66
N LYS A 184 20.01 3.66 5.76
CA LYS A 184 19.34 3.00 4.62
C LYS A 184 17.83 3.26 4.66
N PRO A 185 17.21 3.76 3.59
CA PRO A 185 15.76 4.00 3.56
C PRO A 185 14.92 2.77 3.86
N MET A 186 15.37 1.58 3.47
CA MET A 186 14.65 0.32 3.71
C MET A 186 14.41 -0.02 5.18
N ALA A 187 15.17 0.58 6.10
CA ALA A 187 14.89 0.44 7.52
C ALA A 187 13.54 1.06 7.93
N PHE A 188 13.07 2.06 7.18
CA PHE A 188 11.89 2.85 7.53
C PHE A 188 10.91 3.04 6.37
N ILE A 189 11.22 2.60 5.16
CA ILE A 189 10.30 2.50 4.02
C ILE A 189 9.94 1.04 3.83
N ALA A 190 8.64 0.72 3.70
CA ALA A 190 8.23 -0.68 3.63
C ALA A 190 8.74 -1.36 2.35
N GLU A 191 9.42 -2.48 2.56
CA GLU A 191 9.92 -3.34 1.49
C GLU A 191 8.79 -4.20 0.92
N GLN A 192 8.85 -4.44 -0.39
CA GLN A 192 8.23 -5.61 -0.98
C GLN A 192 9.19 -6.20 -2.00
N GLU A 193 9.44 -7.49 -1.87
CA GLU A 193 10.21 -8.28 -2.82
C GLU A 193 9.67 -8.07 -4.25
N ASN A 194 10.56 -7.93 -5.22
CA ASN A 194 10.19 -7.86 -6.63
C ASN A 194 9.88 -9.27 -7.16
N PRO A 195 8.60 -9.61 -7.47
CA PRO A 195 8.25 -10.95 -7.92
C PRO A 195 8.56 -11.19 -9.41
N PHE A 196 9.05 -10.17 -10.15
CA PHE A 196 9.16 -10.20 -11.61
C PHE A 196 10.60 -10.41 -12.10
N SER A 197 11.19 -11.55 -11.76
CA SER A 197 12.57 -11.92 -12.18
C SER A 197 12.67 -12.50 -13.59
N ALA A 198 11.56 -12.97 -14.17
CA ALA A 198 11.56 -13.59 -15.50
C ALA A 198 11.85 -12.56 -16.61
N ALA A 199 12.58 -12.99 -17.65
CA ALA A 199 12.84 -12.14 -18.82
C ALA A 199 11.58 -11.87 -19.66
N GLU A 200 10.70 -12.87 -19.76
CA GLU A 200 9.48 -12.84 -20.56
C GLU A 200 8.30 -13.42 -19.80
N ARG A 201 7.09 -13.04 -20.20
CA ARG A 201 5.85 -13.56 -19.61
C ARG A 201 4.86 -13.92 -20.72
N LYS A 202 4.26 -15.12 -20.64
CA LYS A 202 3.25 -15.61 -21.59
C LYS A 202 1.81 -15.37 -21.12
N PHE A 203 1.62 -15.17 -19.82
CA PHE A 203 0.31 -14.99 -19.21
C PHE A 203 0.15 -13.57 -18.69
N PRO A 204 -1.10 -13.07 -18.60
CA PRO A 204 -1.38 -11.79 -17.95
C PRO A 204 -0.83 -11.69 -16.51
N ILE A 205 -0.76 -10.47 -16.01
CA ILE A 205 -0.50 -10.18 -14.61
C ILE A 205 -1.81 -9.66 -14.01
N ILE A 206 -2.15 -10.23 -12.86
CA ILE A 206 -3.34 -9.88 -12.10
C ILE A 206 -2.86 -9.52 -10.70
N PHE A 207 -3.15 -8.30 -10.27
CA PHE A 207 -3.00 -7.84 -8.89
C PHE A 207 -4.38 -7.80 -8.22
N ASP A 208 -4.39 -7.74 -6.90
CA ASP A 208 -5.64 -7.71 -6.13
C ASP A 208 -6.45 -6.44 -6.44
N TYR A 209 -5.83 -5.27 -6.52
CA TYR A 209 -6.51 -4.03 -6.88
C TYR A 209 -5.51 -2.93 -7.27
N ALA A 210 -5.98 -1.91 -7.99
CA ALA A 210 -5.21 -0.68 -8.19
C ALA A 210 -5.02 0.04 -6.84
N LYS A 211 -3.83 0.55 -6.54
CA LYS A 211 -3.51 1.08 -5.20
C LYS A 211 -2.57 2.26 -5.22
N GLU A 212 -2.65 3.09 -4.19
CA GLU A 212 -1.69 4.15 -3.89
C GLU A 212 -1.10 3.94 -2.50
N LEU A 213 0.22 3.89 -2.43
CA LEU A 213 0.97 3.91 -1.19
C LEU A 213 1.75 5.23 -1.12
N THR A 214 1.66 5.92 0.01
CA THR A 214 2.53 7.05 0.35
C THR A 214 3.11 6.82 1.73
N GLU A 215 4.43 6.87 1.84
CA GLU A 215 5.14 6.86 3.11
C GLU A 215 5.89 8.16 3.29
N ILE A 216 5.73 8.79 4.44
CA ILE A 216 6.42 10.01 4.82
C ILE A 216 7.14 9.72 6.12
N VAL A 217 8.46 9.84 6.10
CA VAL A 217 9.34 9.54 7.22
C VAL A 217 10.09 10.81 7.59
N ARG A 218 9.94 11.20 8.85
CA ARG A 218 10.62 12.33 9.46
C ARG A 218 11.55 11.82 10.53
N ILE A 219 12.84 12.12 10.40
CA ILE A 219 13.87 11.71 11.34
C ILE A 219 14.51 12.98 11.91
N THR A 220 14.28 13.23 13.19
CA THR A 220 14.98 14.27 13.94
C THR A 220 16.37 13.74 14.30
N LEU A 221 17.41 14.45 13.84
CA LEU A 221 18.80 14.13 14.12
C LEU A 221 19.25 14.78 15.44
N PRO A 222 20.13 14.13 16.22
CA PRO A 222 20.76 14.78 17.36
C PRO A 222 21.52 16.05 16.96
N PRO A 223 21.73 16.99 17.90
CA PRO A 223 22.38 18.28 17.62
C PRO A 223 23.74 18.18 16.94
N GLU A 224 24.53 17.17 17.28
CA GLU A 224 25.89 16.92 16.80
C GLU A 224 25.96 16.32 15.40
N TRP A 225 24.86 15.79 14.87
CA TRP A 225 24.80 15.22 13.52
C TRP A 225 24.19 16.20 12.53
N GLN A 226 24.66 16.12 11.28
CA GLN A 226 24.04 16.77 10.14
C GLN A 226 24.08 15.87 8.91
N VAL A 227 23.16 16.13 7.98
CA VAL A 227 23.19 15.49 6.67
C VAL A 227 24.44 15.92 5.92
N GLU A 228 25.23 14.95 5.46
CA GLU A 228 26.40 15.17 4.61
C GLU A 228 26.03 15.05 3.14
N ALA A 229 25.29 13.99 2.80
CA ALA A 229 24.88 13.71 1.43
C ALA A 229 23.51 13.03 1.42
N LEU A 230 22.66 13.46 0.50
CA LEU A 230 21.39 12.80 0.18
C LEU A 230 21.55 12.05 -1.15
N PRO A 231 20.85 10.92 -1.32
CA PRO A 231 20.71 10.32 -2.64
C PRO A 231 19.94 11.24 -3.59
N GLU A 232 20.18 11.05 -4.89
CA GLU A 232 19.36 11.69 -5.91
C GLU A 232 17.92 11.16 -5.85
N PRO A 233 16.91 12.03 -6.03
CA PRO A 233 15.52 11.59 -6.05
C PRO A 233 15.28 10.65 -7.22
N ILE A 234 14.61 9.53 -6.97
CA ILE A 234 14.20 8.60 -8.01
C ILE A 234 12.75 8.92 -8.39
N THR A 235 12.47 9.03 -9.67
CA THR A 235 11.10 9.10 -10.18
C THR A 235 11.01 8.30 -11.48
N PHE A 236 10.16 7.28 -11.47
CA PHE A 236 9.80 6.49 -12.64
C PHE A 236 8.29 6.49 -12.80
N SER A 237 7.81 6.73 -14.00
CA SER A 237 6.38 6.74 -14.31
C SER A 237 6.13 6.20 -15.70
N ASN A 238 5.11 5.35 -15.83
CA ASN A 238 4.60 4.83 -17.09
C ASN A 238 3.09 4.61 -17.01
N ASN A 239 2.52 3.94 -18.01
CA ASN A 239 1.12 3.51 -18.02
C ASN A 239 0.74 2.64 -16.81
N VAL A 240 1.66 1.82 -16.30
CA VAL A 240 1.43 0.92 -15.17
C VAL A 240 1.28 1.69 -13.86
N GLY A 241 2.12 2.70 -13.65
CA GLY A 241 2.17 3.34 -12.35
C GLY A 241 3.27 4.36 -12.16
N LEU A 242 3.53 4.66 -10.89
CA LEU A 242 4.54 5.59 -10.40
C LEU A 242 5.36 4.91 -9.31
N CYS A 243 6.68 5.03 -9.37
CA CYS A 243 7.59 4.81 -8.26
C CYS A 243 8.39 6.08 -8.05
N GLN A 244 8.31 6.68 -6.86
CA GLN A 244 9.01 7.92 -6.55
C GLN A 244 9.52 7.90 -5.12
N ILE A 245 10.78 8.29 -4.92
CA ILE A 245 11.34 8.59 -3.61
C ILE A 245 12.10 9.91 -3.66
N THR A 246 11.88 10.75 -2.65
CA THR A 246 12.53 12.05 -2.51
C THR A 246 13.10 12.21 -1.11
N PHE A 247 14.22 12.92 -1.02
CA PHE A 247 14.94 13.20 0.22
C PHE A 247 15.11 14.70 0.39
N GLU A 248 14.82 15.20 1.59
CA GLU A 248 14.97 16.62 1.93
C GLU A 248 15.57 16.74 3.33
N SER A 249 16.50 17.67 3.52
CA SER A 249 17.07 17.98 4.83
C SER A 249 16.83 19.44 5.21
N PHE A 250 16.41 19.66 6.45
CA PHE A 250 16.16 20.99 7.00
C PHE A 250 17.15 21.26 8.14
N GLU A 251 18.23 21.98 7.84
CA GLU A 251 19.33 22.25 8.78
C GLU A 251 18.88 22.96 10.06
N GLN A 252 17.98 23.93 9.96
CA GLN A 252 17.51 24.73 11.10
C GLN A 252 16.77 23.90 12.17
N SER A 253 16.14 22.80 11.75
CA SER A 253 15.39 21.90 12.61
C SER A 253 16.06 20.54 12.79
N ASN A 254 17.29 20.35 12.27
CA ASN A 254 17.99 19.06 12.19
C ASN A 254 17.05 17.91 11.74
N LEU A 255 16.28 18.14 10.68
CA LEU A 255 15.24 17.19 10.23
C LEU A 255 15.61 16.60 8.88
N LEU A 256 15.61 15.27 8.78
CA LEU A 256 15.61 14.53 7.52
C LEU A 256 14.18 14.10 7.19
N ASN A 257 13.71 14.44 6.00
CA ASN A 257 12.42 14.04 5.47
C ASN A 257 12.64 13.12 4.27
N VAL A 258 11.97 11.97 4.28
CA VAL A 258 11.96 11.01 3.18
C VAL A 258 10.52 10.75 2.79
N GLN A 259 10.19 10.93 1.51
CA GLN A 259 8.87 10.66 1.00
C GLN A 259 8.94 9.62 -0.11
N TYR A 260 8.23 8.51 0.08
CA TYR A 260 8.08 7.44 -0.90
C TYR A 260 6.63 7.39 -1.41
N ARG A 261 6.46 7.24 -2.72
CA ARG A 261 5.15 7.07 -3.37
C ARG A 261 5.20 5.92 -4.36
N PHE A 262 4.21 5.05 -4.27
CA PHE A 262 3.99 3.97 -5.22
C PHE A 262 2.53 3.97 -5.68
N ILE A 263 2.31 3.99 -6.99
CA ILE A 263 0.98 3.92 -7.59
C ILE A 263 0.94 2.75 -8.57
N LEU A 264 -0.09 1.93 -8.45
CA LEU A 264 -0.45 0.93 -9.45
C LEU A 264 -1.83 1.29 -10.01
N ASN A 265 -1.89 1.62 -11.30
CA ASN A 265 -3.08 2.21 -11.93
C ASN A 265 -4.20 1.21 -12.22
N SER A 266 -3.86 -0.07 -12.41
CA SER A 266 -4.81 -1.13 -12.77
C SER A 266 -4.39 -2.46 -12.15
N PRO A 267 -5.35 -3.32 -11.75
CA PRO A 267 -5.04 -4.68 -11.34
C PRO A 267 -4.75 -5.62 -12.51
N PHE A 268 -5.16 -5.31 -13.74
CA PHE A 268 -5.02 -6.22 -14.89
C PHE A 268 -4.04 -5.67 -15.93
N TRP A 269 -3.02 -6.47 -16.27
CA TRP A 269 -2.04 -6.17 -17.31
C TRP A 269 -1.88 -7.36 -18.25
N LYS A 270 -1.92 -7.08 -19.55
CA LYS A 270 -1.67 -8.12 -20.55
C LYS A 270 -0.18 -8.48 -20.58
N ALA A 271 0.15 -9.64 -21.12
CA ALA A 271 1.53 -10.12 -21.22
C ALA A 271 2.43 -9.15 -21.99
N GLU A 272 1.89 -8.42 -22.98
CA GLU A 272 2.63 -7.44 -23.77
C GLU A 272 3.08 -6.22 -22.95
N SER A 273 2.38 -5.91 -21.85
CA SER A 273 2.75 -4.85 -20.91
C SER A 273 3.75 -5.32 -19.84
N TYR A 274 4.25 -6.55 -19.93
CA TYR A 274 5.13 -7.12 -18.91
C TYR A 274 6.40 -6.29 -18.69
N ALA A 275 7.01 -5.77 -19.77
CA ALA A 275 8.19 -4.92 -19.66
C ALA A 275 7.91 -3.66 -18.83
N ASP A 276 6.76 -3.02 -19.04
CA ASP A 276 6.35 -1.83 -18.29
C ASP A 276 6.12 -2.15 -16.80
N VAL A 277 5.50 -3.30 -16.51
CA VAL A 277 5.28 -3.74 -15.13
C VAL A 277 6.61 -4.08 -14.46
N ARG A 278 7.47 -4.84 -15.12
CA ARG A 278 8.77 -5.23 -14.61
C ARG A 278 9.63 -4.00 -14.29
N ASN A 279 9.69 -3.03 -15.19
CA ASN A 279 10.43 -1.78 -14.98
C ASN A 279 9.94 -1.04 -13.74
N LEU A 280 8.61 -0.94 -13.50
CA LEU A 280 8.08 -0.27 -12.32
C LEU A 280 8.58 -0.91 -11.01
N PHE A 281 8.67 -2.25 -10.96
CA PHE A 281 9.14 -2.97 -9.78
C PHE A 281 10.68 -3.03 -9.68
N GLU A 282 11.41 -3.00 -10.80
CA GLU A 282 12.87 -2.81 -10.81
C GLU A 282 13.25 -1.45 -10.22
N TYR A 283 12.55 -0.36 -10.60
CA TYR A 283 12.77 0.97 -10.00
C TYR A 283 12.35 1.07 -8.54
N ARG A 284 11.52 0.15 -8.06
CA ARG A 284 11.23 0.04 -6.63
C ARG A 284 12.41 -0.61 -5.90
N GLN A 285 13.04 -1.61 -6.50
CA GLN A 285 14.20 -2.30 -5.93
C GLN A 285 15.44 -1.41 -5.83
N THR A 286 15.64 -0.45 -6.75
CA THR A 286 16.76 0.50 -6.66
C THR A 286 16.73 1.39 -5.41
N ILE A 287 15.61 1.42 -4.69
CA ILE A 287 15.49 2.10 -3.38
C ILE A 287 16.36 1.40 -2.32
N GLU A 288 16.57 0.08 -2.43
CA GLU A 288 17.41 -0.71 -1.52
C GLU A 288 18.87 -0.24 -1.51
N ASP A 289 19.33 0.28 -2.65
CA ASP A 289 20.71 0.77 -2.83
C ASP A 289 20.91 2.22 -2.36
N GLN A 290 19.83 2.92 -1.95
CA GLN A 290 19.94 4.32 -1.53
C GLN A 290 20.53 4.43 -0.13
N ILE A 291 21.41 5.42 0.06
CA ILE A 291 22.07 5.66 1.34
C ILE A 291 22.08 7.16 1.63
N VAL A 292 21.55 7.55 2.78
CA VAL A 292 21.73 8.89 3.33
C VAL A 292 22.98 8.88 4.20
N SER A 293 23.93 9.78 3.92
CA SER A 293 25.13 9.96 4.74
C SER A 293 24.92 11.10 5.73
N LEU A 294 25.19 10.84 7.00
CA LEU A 294 25.30 11.86 8.04
C LEU A 294 26.75 11.98 8.50
N LYS A 295 27.13 13.16 8.97
CA LYS A 295 28.42 13.40 9.62
C LYS A 295 28.27 14.20 10.90
N ILE A 296 29.25 14.06 11.79
CA ILE A 296 29.39 14.93 12.96
C ILE A 296 29.67 16.37 12.48
N LYS A 297 29.04 17.36 13.10
CA LYS A 297 29.32 18.78 12.88
C LYS A 297 30.73 19.08 13.39
N GLU A 298 31.56 19.68 12.55
CA GLU A 298 32.85 20.21 13.02
C GLU A 298 32.58 21.42 13.92
N ASP A 299 33.13 21.39 15.14
CA ASP A 299 33.10 22.56 16.02
C ASP A 299 33.83 23.72 15.33
N LYS A 300 33.18 24.87 15.25
CA LYS A 300 33.83 26.14 14.90
C LYS A 300 34.69 26.63 16.08
N GLU A 301 35.68 25.84 16.48
CA GLU A 301 36.73 26.25 17.42
C GLU A 301 38.10 25.91 16.82
N ASP A 302 38.50 26.65 15.79
CA ASP A 302 39.90 27.12 15.62
C ASP A 302 40.01 28.05 14.41
N THR A 303 39.66 29.32 14.63
CA THR A 303 40.21 30.42 13.80
C THR A 303 40.36 31.67 14.68
N ALA A 304 41.17 31.53 15.72
CA ALA A 304 41.70 32.66 16.47
C ALA A 304 43.14 32.35 16.91
N GLN A 305 44.07 32.46 15.96
CA GLN A 305 45.45 32.86 16.23
C GLN A 305 45.87 33.94 15.22
#